data_AF-A0A7C2R6M5-F1
#
_entry.id   AF-A0A7C2R6M5-F1
#
_cell.length_a   1.000
_cell.length_b   1.000
_cell.length_c   1.000
_cell.angle_alpha   90.00
_cell.angle_beta   90.00
_cell.angle_gamma   90.00
#
_symmetry.space_group_name_H-M   'P 1'
#
loop_
_entity.id
_entity.type
_entity.pdbx_description
1 polymer ?
#
loop_
_entity_poly.entity_id
_entity_poly.type
_entity_poly.pdbx_seq_one_letter_code
_entity_poly.pdbx_strand_id
1 'polypeptide(L)'
;MRPIAAIALLAAVIATAAHAQRPTCKLQAIEKKLAGPALNAFMKRCEAEAQAYCDKSAGERKLEGFPRVSYTKRCTAALIGLPNQ
;
A
#
# COMPACT_ATOMS: atom_id res chain seq x y z
N MET A 1 13.06 52.69 -10.90
CA MET A 1 13.70 51.84 -11.91
C MET A 1 14.18 50.57 -11.21
N ARG A 2 13.35 49.52 -11.20
CA ARG A 2 13.64 48.24 -10.54
C ARG A 2 14.07 47.25 -11.63
N PRO A 3 15.31 46.73 -11.62
CA PRO A 3 15.73 45.79 -12.65
C PRO A 3 14.99 44.46 -12.42
N ILE A 4 14.20 44.09 -13.43
CA ILE A 4 13.60 42.76 -13.57
C ILE A 4 14.74 41.82 -13.90
N ALA A 5 15.29 41.17 -12.88
CA ALA A 5 16.20 40.05 -13.00
C ALA A 5 15.56 38.86 -12.28
N ALA A 6 15.05 37.91 -13.07
CA ALA A 6 15.06 36.47 -12.81
C ALA A 6 14.06 35.78 -13.74
N ILE A 7 14.54 35.47 -14.95
CA ILE A 7 14.10 34.30 -15.70
C ILE A 7 14.51 33.09 -14.85
N ALA A 8 13.55 32.23 -14.48
CA ALA A 8 13.66 30.78 -14.65
C ALA A 8 12.55 30.06 -13.87
N LEU A 9 11.71 29.36 -14.64
CA LEU A 9 11.00 28.15 -14.29
C LEU A 9 11.32 27.55 -12.91
N LEU A 10 10.35 27.60 -11.99
CA LEU A 10 10.14 26.51 -11.04
C LEU A 10 8.72 25.97 -11.21
N ALA A 11 8.52 25.26 -12.32
CA ALA A 11 7.50 24.22 -12.41
C ALA A 11 7.99 23.01 -11.61
N ALA A 12 7.97 23.11 -10.28
CA ALA A 12 8.07 21.94 -9.43
C ALA A 12 6.69 21.28 -9.41
N VAL A 13 6.42 20.49 -10.47
CA VAL A 13 5.45 19.39 -10.39
C VAL A 13 5.88 18.56 -9.19
N ILE A 14 5.17 18.75 -8.08
CA ILE A 14 5.24 17.83 -6.95
C ILE A 14 4.66 16.55 -7.52
N ALA A 15 5.55 15.66 -7.95
CA ALA A 15 5.20 14.31 -8.34
C ALA A 15 4.33 13.78 -7.21
N THR A 16 3.04 13.66 -7.48
CA THR A 16 2.11 12.95 -6.64
C THR A 16 2.82 11.65 -6.35
N ALA A 17 3.10 11.40 -5.06
CA ALA A 17 3.63 10.15 -4.62
C ALA A 17 2.76 9.09 -5.29
N ALA A 18 3.33 8.40 -6.27
CA ALA A 18 2.76 7.20 -6.80
C ALA A 18 2.79 6.26 -5.60
N HIS A 19 1.72 6.31 -4.80
CA HIS A 19 1.13 5.12 -4.27
C HIS A 19 0.83 4.30 -5.52
N ALA A 20 1.85 3.59 -6.00
CA ALA A 20 1.65 2.40 -6.78
C ALA A 20 0.67 1.61 -5.93
N GLN A 21 -0.61 1.69 -6.29
CA GLN A 21 -1.65 0.85 -5.75
C GLN A 21 -1.16 -0.55 -6.08
N ARG A 22 -0.41 -1.16 -5.15
CA ARG A 22 -0.07 -2.57 -5.29
C ARG A 22 -1.41 -3.25 -5.49
N PRO A 23 -1.61 -3.96 -6.60
CA PRO A 23 -2.86 -4.67 -6.81
C PRO A 23 -3.08 -5.55 -5.59
N THR A 24 -4.29 -5.53 -5.06
CA THR A 24 -4.64 -6.30 -3.86
C THR A 24 -4.42 -7.79 -4.14
N CYS A 25 -4.29 -8.62 -3.10
CA CYS A 25 -4.17 -10.07 -3.26
C CYS A 25 -5.23 -10.62 -4.22
N LYS A 26 -6.47 -10.14 -4.09
CA LYS A 26 -7.58 -10.51 -4.96
C LYS A 26 -7.37 -10.07 -6.41
N LEU A 27 -6.90 -8.85 -6.66
CA LEU A 27 -6.62 -8.37 -8.01
C LEU A 27 -5.47 -9.13 -8.66
N GLN A 28 -4.37 -9.35 -7.93
CA GLN A 28 -3.23 -10.13 -8.43
C GLN A 28 -3.64 -11.55 -8.79
N ALA A 29 -4.48 -12.18 -7.98
CA ALA A 29 -4.98 -13.51 -8.27
C ALA A 29 -5.82 -13.57 -9.57
N ILE A 30 -6.65 -12.54 -9.80
CA ILE A 30 -7.46 -12.41 -11.02
C ILE A 30 -6.57 -12.14 -12.23
N GLU A 31 -5.62 -11.22 -12.13
CA GLU A 31 -4.68 -10.88 -13.21
C GLU A 31 -3.81 -12.09 -13.61
N LYS A 32 -3.42 -12.90 -12.62
CA LYS A 32 -2.69 -14.15 -12.83
C LYS A 32 -3.59 -15.32 -13.26
N LYS A 33 -4.90 -15.10 -13.38
CA LYS A 33 -5.92 -16.10 -13.75
C LYS A 33 -5.82 -17.36 -12.88
N LEU A 34 -5.51 -17.19 -11.60
CA LEU A 34 -5.39 -18.29 -10.67
C LEU A 34 -6.77 -18.85 -10.35
N ALA A 35 -6.91 -20.16 -10.43
CA ALA A 35 -8.14 -20.88 -10.11
C ALA A 35 -7.85 -22.09 -9.23
N GLY A 36 -8.87 -22.56 -8.51
CA GLY A 36 -8.81 -23.78 -7.72
C GLY A 36 -7.70 -23.77 -6.66
N PRO A 37 -6.89 -24.85 -6.53
CA PRO A 37 -5.85 -24.96 -5.51
C PRO A 37 -4.78 -23.85 -5.60
N ALA A 38 -4.45 -23.40 -6.81
CA ALA A 38 -3.45 -22.36 -7.04
C ALA A 38 -3.92 -20.99 -6.53
N LEU A 39 -5.20 -20.67 -6.71
CA LEU A 39 -5.83 -19.48 -6.13
C LEU A 39 -5.73 -19.51 -4.60
N ASN A 40 -6.11 -20.64 -3.98
CA ASN A 40 -6.10 -20.77 -2.53
C ASN A 40 -4.69 -20.68 -1.94
N ALA A 41 -3.70 -21.32 -2.57
CA ALA A 41 -2.31 -21.24 -2.13
C ALA A 41 -1.75 -19.81 -2.27
N PHE A 42 -2.08 -19.13 -3.38
CA PHE A 42 -1.68 -17.75 -3.59
C PHE A 42 -2.32 -16.80 -2.57
N MET A 43 -3.63 -16.90 -2.35
CA MET A 43 -4.33 -16.05 -1.39
C MET A 43 -3.75 -16.25 0.01
N LYS A 44 -3.56 -17.50 0.47
CA LYS A 44 -2.93 -17.78 1.77
C LYS A 44 -1.54 -17.16 1.91
N ARG A 45 -0.71 -17.26 0.86
CA ARG A 45 0.62 -16.65 0.85
C ARG A 45 0.53 -15.12 0.89
N CYS A 46 -0.36 -14.53 0.10
CA CYS A 46 -0.54 -13.10 0.03
C CYS A 46 -1.09 -12.52 1.34
N GLU A 47 -2.00 -13.23 2.03
CA GLU A 47 -2.48 -12.88 3.37
C GLU A 47 -1.32 -12.84 4.39
N ALA A 48 -0.44 -13.85 4.38
CA ALA A 48 0.73 -13.89 5.24
C ALA A 48 1.74 -12.76 4.93
N GLU A 49 2.01 -12.51 3.65
CA GLU A 49 2.89 -11.43 3.20
C GLU A 49 2.30 -10.04 3.53
N ALA A 50 0.99 -9.88 3.39
CA ALA A 50 0.27 -8.67 3.77
C ALA A 50 0.34 -8.42 5.28
N GLN A 51 0.14 -9.46 6.10
CA GLN A 51 0.29 -9.35 7.55
C GLN A 51 1.72 -8.95 7.93
N ALA A 52 2.73 -9.64 7.41
CA ALA A 52 4.14 -9.33 7.70
C ALA A 52 4.52 -7.90 7.28
N TYR A 53 4.06 -7.43 6.11
CA TYR A 53 4.27 -6.06 5.68
C TYR A 53 3.60 -5.06 6.64
N CYS A 54 2.36 -5.32 7.04
CA CYS A 54 1.61 -4.45 7.92
C CYS A 54 2.20 -4.41 9.34
N ASP A 55 2.66 -5.55 9.85
CA ASP A 55 3.36 -5.64 11.13
C ASP A 55 4.68 -4.85 11.12
N LYS A 56 5.46 -4.95 10.04
CA LYS A 56 6.70 -4.18 9.84
C LYS A 56 6.42 -2.68 9.76
N SER A 57 5.44 -2.29 8.94
CA SER A 57 5.01 -0.89 8.79
C SER A 57 4.48 -0.32 10.11
N ALA A 58 3.76 -1.12 10.91
CA ALA A 58 3.32 -0.73 12.24
C ALA A 58 4.50 -0.48 13.20
N GLY A 59 5.51 -1.35 13.16
CA GLY A 59 6.74 -1.21 13.95
C GLY A 59 7.57 0.01 13.54
N GLU A 60 7.71 0.29 12.25
CA GLU A 60 8.37 1.52 11.74
C GLU A 60 7.65 2.79 12.20
N ARG A 61 6.33 2.72 12.33
CA ARG A 61 5.48 3.80 12.85
C ARG A 61 5.45 3.85 14.39
N LYS A 62 6.14 2.93 15.08
CA LYS A 62 6.16 2.80 16.54
C LYS A 62 4.74 2.73 17.12
N LEU A 63 3.84 2.08 16.40
CA LEU A 63 2.48 1.84 16.88
C LEU A 63 2.54 0.69 17.88
N GLU A 64 2.17 0.97 19.12
CA GLU A 64 2.12 0.00 20.21
C GLU A 64 0.67 -0.20 20.65
N GLY A 65 0.36 -1.33 21.30
CA GLY A 65 -0.95 -1.62 21.87
C GLY A 65 -2.11 -1.51 20.86
N PHE A 66 -3.19 -0.82 21.25
CA PHE A 66 -4.41 -0.72 20.44
C PHE A 66 -4.21 -0.08 19.05
N PRO A 67 -3.48 1.05 18.91
CA PRO A 67 -3.12 1.60 17.60
C PRO A 67 -2.45 0.61 16.65
N ARG A 68 -1.56 -0.26 17.18
CA ARG A 68 -0.88 -1.30 16.39
C ARG A 68 -1.87 -2.32 15.82
N VAL A 69 -2.77 -2.80 16.67
CA VAL A 69 -3.75 -3.82 16.32
C VAL A 69 -4.73 -3.27 15.27
N SER A 70 -5.26 -2.08 15.48
CA SER A 70 -6.19 -1.43 14.55
C SER A 70 -5.52 -1.11 13.20
N TYR A 71 -4.28 -0.64 13.22
CA TYR A 71 -3.51 -0.38 12.00
C TYR A 71 -3.27 -1.66 11.21
N THR A 72 -2.75 -2.70 11.86
CA THR A 72 -2.39 -3.96 11.19
C THR A 72 -3.62 -4.60 10.58
N LYS A 73 -4.75 -4.66 11.31
CA LYS A 73 -6.03 -5.17 10.78
C LYS A 73 -6.48 -4.42 9.52
N ARG A 74 -6.51 -3.09 9.56
CA ARG A 74 -6.94 -2.27 8.42
C ARG A 74 -5.98 -2.37 7.24
N CYS A 75 -4.68 -2.36 7.52
CA CYS A 75 -3.63 -2.51 6.51
C CYS A 75 -3.73 -3.87 5.80
N THR A 76 -3.88 -4.96 6.54
CA THR A 76 -3.98 -6.31 5.97
C THR A 76 -5.28 -6.45 5.16
N ALA A 77 -6.41 -5.95 5.67
CA ALA A 77 -7.67 -5.92 4.91
C ALA A 77 -7.54 -5.15 3.59
N ALA A 78 -6.89 -3.97 3.62
CA ALA A 78 -6.66 -3.18 2.42
C ALA A 78 -5.76 -3.90 1.39
N LEU A 79 -4.71 -4.59 1.84
CA LEU A 79 -3.81 -5.34 0.95
C LEU A 79 -4.46 -6.59 0.36
N ILE A 80 -5.35 -7.26 1.09
CA ILE A 80 -6.09 -8.42 0.59
C ILE A 80 -7.21 -7.98 -0.38
N GLY A 81 -7.73 -6.76 -0.20
CA GLY A 81 -8.82 -6.20 -1.00
C GLY A 81 -10.20 -6.36 -0.37
N LEU A 82 -10.24 -6.40 0.96
CA LEU A 82 -11.48 -6.34 1.75
C LEU A 82 -11.83 -4.87 2.01
N PRO A 83 -13.13 -4.51 2.04
CA PRO A 83 -13.55 -3.15 2.41
C PRO A 83 -13.03 -2.83 3.81
N ASN A 84 -12.47 -1.63 3.98
CA ASN A 84 -12.00 -1.12 5.27
C ASN A 84 -13.14 -1.22 6.30
N GLN A 85 -13.04 -2.16 7.24
CA GLN A 85 -13.85 -2.23 8.45
C GLN A 85 -13.20 -1.36 9.52
#